data_AF-A0AB39N8I6-F1
#
_entry.id   AF-A0AB39N8I6-F1
#
_cell.length_a   1.000
_cell.length_b   1.000
_cell.length_c   1.000
_cell.angle_alpha   90.00
_cell.angle_beta   90.00
_cell.angle_gamma   90.00
#
_symmetry.space_group_name_H-M   'P 1'
#
loop_
_entity.id
_entity.type
_entity.pdbx_description
1 polymer ?
#
loop_
_entity_poly.entity_id
_entity_poly.type
_entity_poly.pdbx_seq_one_letter_code
_entity_poly.pdbx_strand_id
1 'polypeptide(L)' 'MATYTTETVTSTVRRWIVPAAEPWGATSAEIGRAWTAAQVAYREHHAIPVGQALPGDALRFHVRGEEIVIEFATEARTQ' A
#
# COMPACT_ATOMS: atom_id res chain seq x y z
N MET A 1 -25.47 -16.09 -24.14
CA MET A 1 -26.33 -15.86 -22.96
C MET A 1 -25.45 -15.32 -21.85
N ALA A 2 -25.88 -14.26 -21.16
CA ALA A 2 -25.15 -13.72 -20.01
C ALA A 2 -25.72 -14.34 -18.72
N THR A 3 -24.86 -14.89 -17.88
CA THR A 3 -25.23 -15.39 -16.55
C THR A 3 -24.98 -14.28 -15.55
N TYR A 4 -26.04 -13.82 -14.89
CA TYR A 4 -25.93 -12.87 -13.80
C TYR A 4 -25.45 -13.57 -12.52
N THR A 5 -24.47 -12.98 -11.83
CA THR A 5 -23.99 -13.43 -10.51
C THR A 5 -23.70 -12.23 -9.62
N THR A 6 -23.68 -12.44 -8.30
CA THR A 6 -23.34 -11.43 -7.31
C THR A 6 -22.34 -12.04 -6.33
N GLU A 7 -21.24 -11.34 -6.07
CA GLU A 7 -20.22 -11.71 -5.08
C GLU A 7 -19.94 -10.51 -4.19
N THR A 8 -19.75 -10.75 -2.89
CA THR A 8 -19.32 -9.73 -1.93
C THR A 8 -17.83 -9.91 -1.67
N VAL A 9 -17.02 -8.92 -2.05
CA VAL A 9 -15.57 -8.93 -1.84
C VAL A 9 -15.21 -8.03 -0.67
N THR A 10 -14.45 -8.56 0.29
CA THR A 10 -13.88 -7.77 1.39
C THR A 10 -12.43 -7.42 1.05
N SER A 11 -12.11 -6.13 1.03
CA SER A 11 -10.75 -5.64 0.73
C SER A 11 -10.17 -4.92 1.95
N THR A 12 -8.94 -5.26 2.33
CA THR A 12 -8.18 -4.55 3.36
C THR A 12 -7.14 -3.67 2.69
N VAL A 13 -7.20 -2.36 2.89
CA VAL A 13 -6.17 -1.42 2.41
C VAL A 13 -5.29 -1.01 3.58
N ARG A 14 -3.99 -1.28 3.48
CA ARG A 14 -2.98 -0.86 4.46
C ARG A 14 -2.31 0.40 3.96
N ARG A 15 -2.28 1.45 4.80
CA ARG A 15 -1.79 2.77 4.44
C ARG A 15 -0.77 3.28 5.45
N TRP A 16 0.29 3.89 4.94
CA TRP A 16 1.23 4.70 5.71
C TRP A 16 1.09 6.13 5.25
N ILE A 17 0.82 7.02 6.20
CA ILE A 17 0.58 8.44 5.96
C ILE A 17 1.80 9.20 6.47
N VAL A 18 2.46 9.92 5.57
CA VAL A 18 3.61 10.77 5.86
C VAL A 18 3.17 12.22 5.74
N PRO A 19 3.12 12.98 6.84
CA PRO A 19 2.83 14.41 6.78
C PRO A 19 3.88 15.13 5.95
N ALA A 20 3.43 15.95 5.02
CA ALA A 20 4.21 16.78 4.13
C ALA A 20 3.71 18.24 4.22
N ALA A 21 3.65 18.75 5.45
CA ALA A 21 3.14 20.08 5.74
C ALA A 21 3.99 21.19 5.09
N GLU A 22 3.33 22.26 4.67
CA GLU A 22 3.99 23.44 4.15
C GLU A 22 4.87 24.14 5.22
N PRO A 23 5.94 24.85 4.81
CA PRO A 23 6.35 25.08 3.41
C PRO A 23 7.35 24.05 2.87
N TRP A 24 7.81 23.10 3.70
CA TRP A 24 8.97 22.25 3.37
C TRP A 24 8.61 20.84 2.93
N GLY A 25 7.38 20.38 3.20
CA GLY A 25 6.96 19.02 2.87
C GLY A 25 7.61 17.96 3.76
N ALA A 26 7.59 16.71 3.30
CA ALA A 26 8.18 15.57 3.98
C ALA A 26 9.64 15.38 3.57
N THR A 27 10.49 15.02 4.52
CA THR A 27 11.88 14.68 4.22
C THR A 27 12.00 13.33 3.52
N SER A 28 13.07 13.16 2.73
CA SER A 28 13.40 11.86 2.13
C SER A 28 13.55 10.75 3.17
N ALA A 29 14.02 11.09 4.38
CA ALA A 29 14.15 10.14 5.48
C ALA A 29 12.78 9.68 6.03
N GLU A 30 11.80 10.58 6.15
CA GLU A 30 10.44 10.23 6.58
C GLU A 30 9.74 9.35 5.56
N ILE A 31 9.82 9.74 4.28
CA ILE A 31 9.28 8.95 3.16
C ILE A 31 9.97 7.58 3.12
N GLY A 32 11.30 7.54 3.26
CA GLY A 32 12.09 6.31 3.23
C GLY A 32 11.73 5.32 4.36
N ARG A 33 11.46 5.82 5.57
CA ARG A 33 11.00 4.99 6.70
C ARG A 33 9.62 4.40 6.41
N ALA A 34 8.67 5.22 5.99
CA ALA A 34 7.32 4.75 5.65
C ALA A 34 7.34 3.75 4.49
N TRP A 35 8.17 4.02 3.48
CA TRP A 35 8.35 3.11 2.35
C TRP A 35 8.94 1.77 2.80
N THR A 36 9.98 1.78 3.62
CA THR A 36 10.58 0.55 4.16
C THR A 36 9.56 -0.27 4.95
N ALA A 37 8.76 0.39 5.80
CA ALA A 37 7.70 -0.27 6.57
C ALA A 37 6.62 -0.88 5.67
N ALA A 38 6.18 -0.16 4.64
CA ALA A 38 5.21 -0.66 3.68
C ALA A 38 5.73 -1.87 2.91
N GLN A 39 7.01 -1.86 2.52
CA GLN A 39 7.65 -2.99 1.85
C GLN A 39 7.74 -4.23 2.76
N VAL A 40 8.06 -4.06 4.05
CA VAL A 40 8.08 -5.16 5.02
C VAL A 40 6.68 -5.76 5.16
N ALA A 41 5.66 -4.92 5.37
CA ALA A 41 4.29 -5.38 5.52
C ALA A 41 3.77 -6.11 4.27
N TYR A 42 4.13 -5.64 3.07
CA TYR A 42 3.79 -6.34 1.82
C TYR A 42 4.48 -7.71 1.75
N ARG A 43 5.77 -7.78 2.08
CA ARG A 43 6.50 -9.05 2.10
C ARG A 43 5.89 -10.04 3.07
N GLU A 44 5.60 -9.61 4.29
CA GLU A 44 4.97 -10.44 5.32
C GLU A 44 3.60 -10.95 4.86
N HIS A 45 2.78 -10.09 4.26
CA HIS A 45 1.46 -10.49 3.79
C HIS A 45 1.51 -11.52 2.66
N HIS A 46 2.45 -11.37 1.72
CA HIS A 46 2.60 -12.22 0.55
C HIS A 46 3.64 -13.35 0.74
N ALA A 47 4.16 -13.53 1.96
CA ALA A 47 5.21 -14.49 2.30
C ALA A 47 6.45 -14.40 1.38
N ILE A 48 6.82 -13.19 0.95
CA ILE A 48 7.95 -12.95 0.06
C ILE A 48 9.24 -12.92 0.90
N PRO A 49 10.26 -13.75 0.58
CA PRO A 49 11.52 -13.76 1.30
C PRO A 49 12.24 -12.40 1.30
N VAL A 50 12.95 -12.14 2.39
CA VAL A 50 13.88 -11.00 2.46
C VAL A 50 14.95 -11.16 1.39
N GLY A 51 15.23 -10.07 0.66
CA GLY A 51 16.18 -10.07 -0.47
C GLY A 51 15.55 -10.34 -1.82
N GLN A 52 14.33 -10.86 -1.88
CA GLN A 52 13.59 -10.94 -3.14
C GLN A 52 13.04 -9.55 -3.51
N ALA A 53 13.15 -9.23 -4.81
CA ALA A 53 12.56 -8.02 -5.36
C ALA A 53 11.03 -8.05 -5.22
N LEU A 54 10.47 -6.92 -4.83
CA LEU A 54 9.02 -6.73 -4.84
C LEU A 54 8.55 -6.46 -6.28
N PRO A 55 7.32 -6.85 -6.63
CA PRO A 55 6.68 -6.39 -7.87
C PRO A 55 6.73 -4.87 -8.00
N GLY A 56 6.87 -4.36 -9.23
CA GLY A 56 6.96 -2.92 -9.49
C GLY A 56 5.70 -2.13 -9.12
N ASP A 57 4.56 -2.81 -9.03
CA ASP A 57 3.24 -2.29 -8.68
C ASP A 57 2.79 -2.68 -7.25
N ALA A 58 3.68 -3.28 -6.44
CA ALA A 58 3.37 -3.77 -5.10
C ALA A 58 2.87 -2.67 -4.15
N LEU A 59 3.42 -1.46 -4.28
CA LEU A 59 3.07 -0.30 -3.46
C LEU A 59 2.67 0.86 -4.35
N ARG A 60 1.61 1.57 -3.95
CA ARG A 60 1.16 2.79 -4.63
C ARG A 60 1.46 4.01 -3.77
N PHE A 61 1.89 5.07 -4.43
CA PHE A 61 2.17 6.37 -3.82
C PHE A 61 1.21 7.40 -4.37
N HIS A 62 0.57 8.17 -3.51
CA HIS A 62 -0.24 9.30 -3.93
C HIS A 62 -0.22 10.41 -2.88
N VAL A 63 -0.54 11.62 -3.31
CA VAL A 63 -0.66 12.79 -2.43
C VAL A 63 -2.13 13.00 -2.08
N ARG A 64 -2.41 13.27 -0.81
CA ARG A 64 -3.76 13.59 -0.31
C ARG A 64 -3.69 14.81 0.59
N GLY A 65 -4.03 15.99 0.06
CA GLY A 65 -3.83 17.25 0.78
C GLY A 65 -2.34 17.46 1.04
N GLU A 66 -1.97 17.65 2.32
CA GLU A 66 -0.58 17.79 2.77
C GLU A 66 0.04 16.46 3.22
N GLU A 67 -0.44 15.33 2.69
CA GLU A 67 0.03 14.00 3.07
C GLU A 67 0.56 13.23 1.86
N ILE A 68 1.65 12.50 2.05
CA ILE A 68 2.11 11.46 1.13
C ILE A 68 1.62 10.13 1.68
N VAL A 69 0.82 9.42 0.90
CA VAL A 69 0.24 8.12 1.26
C VAL A 69 0.93 7.02 0.47
N ILE A 70 1.39 6.00 1.19
CA ILE A 70 1.91 4.76 0.64
C ILE A 70 0.93 3.66 0.99
N GLU A 71 0.43 2.91 0.02
CA GLU A 71 -0.58 1.89 0.29
C GLU A 71 -0.48 0.65 -0.59
N PHE A 72 -1.06 -0.44 -0.08
CA PHE A 72 -1.44 -1.61 -0.88
C PHE A 72 -2.75 -2.20 -0.37
N ALA A 73 -3.50 -2.79 -1.30
CA ALA A 73 -4.76 -3.46 -1.01
C ALA A 73 -4.60 -4.97 -1.07
N THR A 74 -5.31 -5.68 -0.20
CA THR A 74 -5.35 -7.14 -0.16
C THR A 74 -6.80 -7.56 -0.16
N GLU A 75 -7.22 -8.29 -1.18
CA GLU A 75 -8.58 -8.83 -1.27
C GLU A 75 -8.64 -10.14 -0.51
N ALA A 76 -9.58 -10.24 0.45
CA ALA A 76 -9.95 -11.48 1.06
C ALA A 76 -11.23 -11.97 0.37
N ARG A 77 -11.11 -12.97 -0.50
CA ARG A 77 -12.29 -13.68 -1.01
C ARG A 77 -12.93 -14.40 0.18
N THR A 78 -14.12 -13.95 0.57
CA THR A 78 -14.94 -14.64 1.56
C THR A 78 -15.64 -15.77 0.80
N GLN A 79 -15.21 -17.02 1.03
CA GLN A 79 -15.90 -18.21 0.51
C GLN A 79 -17.01 -18.63 1.46
#